data_AF-A0A7S8IHS5-F1
#
_entry.id   AF-A0A7S8IHS5-F1
#
_cell.length_a   1.000
_cell.length_b   1.000
_cell.length_c   1.000
_cell.angle_alpha   90.00
_cell.angle_beta   90.00
_cell.angle_gamma   90.00
#
_symmetry.space_group_name_H-M   'P 1'
#
loop_
_entity.id
_entity.type
_entity.pdbx_description
1 polymer ?
#
loop_
_entity_poly.entity_id
_entity_poly.type
_entity_poly.pdbx_seq_one_letter_code
_entity_poly.pdbx_strand_id
1 'polypeptide(L)'
;MTATDFSILNFHETQWMRAFIRPALVLLAGLSLVANTASATDRIDRARANYEALLHGRIQLGQLTQQELRDIVDLDAALRARDDRTRSQRCVDEEVERLGGSPSRLAWRVIDLKCRAVGGSSVVPDD
;
A
#
# COMPACT_ATOMS: atom_id res chain seq x y z
N MET A 1 75.59 -3.67 8.23
CA MET A 1 75.25 -5.00 7.67
C MET A 1 75.14 -5.98 8.83
N THR A 2 74.21 -6.94 8.72
CA THR A 2 73.85 -8.05 9.62
C THR A 2 72.96 -7.75 10.83
N ALA A 3 71.65 -7.83 10.55
CA ALA A 3 70.59 -8.54 11.27
C ALA A 3 70.70 -8.63 12.81
N THR A 4 69.89 -7.83 13.50
CA THR A 4 69.50 -8.11 14.89
C THR A 4 68.38 -9.15 14.91
N ASP A 5 68.70 -10.20 15.66
CA ASP A 5 68.00 -11.44 15.94
C ASP A 5 66.52 -11.31 16.30
N PHE A 6 65.74 -12.19 15.68
CA PHE A 6 64.32 -12.43 15.92
C PHE A 6 64.21 -13.51 17.01
N SER A 7 64.17 -13.11 18.28
CA SER A 7 63.95 -14.06 19.38
C SER A 7 62.48 -14.45 19.46
N ILE A 8 62.16 -15.59 18.83
CA ILE A 8 60.94 -16.36 19.08
C ILE A 8 61.13 -17.07 20.43
N LEU A 9 60.54 -16.52 21.49
CA LEU A 9 60.26 -17.28 22.71
C LEU A 9 58.78 -17.67 22.68
N ASN A 10 58.56 -18.94 22.34
CA ASN A 10 57.32 -19.64 22.61
C ASN A 10 57.05 -19.61 24.12
N PHE A 11 55.87 -19.17 24.53
CA PHE A 11 55.33 -19.53 25.83
C PHE A 11 53.89 -20.00 25.68
N HIS A 12 53.69 -21.18 26.25
CA HIS A 12 52.50 -21.99 26.33
C HIS A 12 51.32 -21.25 26.99
N GLU A 13 50.12 -21.71 26.69
CA GLU A 13 48.95 -21.66 27.56
C GLU A 13 48.46 -20.29 28.06
N THR A 14 47.44 -19.75 27.41
CA THR A 14 46.16 -19.40 28.07
C THR A 14 45.06 -19.34 27.02
N GLN A 15 44.70 -20.51 26.47
CA GLN A 15 43.29 -20.73 26.11
C GLN A 15 42.50 -20.70 27.43
N TRP A 16 41.20 -20.45 27.44
CA TRP A 16 40.41 -20.26 28.69
C TRP A 16 40.59 -18.91 29.39
N MET A 17 40.29 -17.79 28.72
CA MET A 17 39.43 -16.74 29.29
C MET A 17 39.31 -15.54 28.35
N ARG A 18 38.13 -15.43 27.72
CA ARG A 18 37.40 -14.22 27.24
C ARG A 18 36.65 -14.49 25.94
N ALA A 19 35.91 -15.60 25.95
CA ALA A 19 34.60 -15.62 25.32
C ALA A 19 33.72 -14.54 25.99
N PHE A 20 32.72 -14.06 25.25
CA PHE A 20 31.59 -13.23 25.70
C PHE A 20 31.75 -11.71 25.67
N ILE A 21 32.24 -11.13 24.57
CA ILE A 21 31.82 -9.76 24.19
C ILE A 21 31.53 -9.74 22.68
N ARG A 22 30.23 -9.59 22.32
CA ARG A 22 29.61 -9.38 20.98
C ARG A 22 28.82 -10.57 20.40
N PRO A 23 27.63 -10.88 20.97
CA PRO A 23 26.48 -11.14 20.09
C PRO A 23 25.23 -10.33 20.48
N ALA A 24 25.38 -9.19 21.17
CA ALA A 24 24.23 -8.40 21.63
C ALA A 24 23.70 -7.37 20.61
N LEU A 25 24.37 -7.17 19.47
CA LEU A 25 24.05 -6.08 18.53
C LEU A 25 23.16 -6.49 17.34
N VAL A 26 22.70 -7.74 17.27
CA VAL A 26 21.80 -8.21 16.18
C VAL A 26 20.33 -8.28 16.62
N LEU A 27 20.05 -8.34 17.93
CA LEU A 27 18.66 -8.49 18.44
C LEU A 27 17.87 -7.18 18.55
N LEU A 28 18.49 -6.01 18.47
CA LEU A 28 17.80 -4.71 18.59
C LEU A 28 17.27 -4.15 17.25
N ALA A 29 17.67 -4.71 16.11
CA ALA A 29 17.17 -4.26 14.79
C ALA A 29 15.84 -4.91 14.37
N GLY A 30 15.45 -6.03 15.01
CA GLY A 30 14.24 -6.78 14.64
C GLY A 30 12.92 -6.22 15.20
N LEU A 31 12.95 -5.54 16.37
CA LEU A 31 11.72 -5.08 17.03
C LEU A 31 11.07 -3.87 16.34
N SER A 32 11.83 -3.02 15.65
CA SER A 32 11.29 -1.80 15.04
C SER A 32 10.43 -2.06 13.80
N LEU A 33 10.66 -3.15 13.06
CA LEU A 33 9.86 -3.47 11.88
C LEU A 33 8.44 -3.95 12.22
N VAL A 34 8.28 -4.70 13.31
CA VAL A 34 6.98 -5.30 13.66
C VAL A 34 5.98 -4.24 14.16
N ALA A 35 6.42 -3.30 15.00
CA ALA A 35 5.56 -2.24 15.52
C ALA A 35 4.98 -1.32 14.43
N ASN A 36 5.76 -1.06 13.37
CA ASN A 36 5.33 -0.18 12.29
C ASN A 36 4.20 -0.82 11.45
N THR A 37 4.25 -2.14 11.24
CA THR A 37 3.22 -2.87 10.47
C THR A 37 1.89 -2.96 11.22
N ALA A 38 1.90 -3.20 12.54
CA ALA A 38 0.68 -3.25 13.36
C ALA A 38 -0.07 -1.91 13.35
N SER A 39 0.65 -0.79 13.47
CA SER A 39 0.02 0.54 13.39
C SER A 39 -0.49 0.89 11.99
N ALA A 40 0.08 0.31 10.94
CA ALA A 40 -0.37 0.51 9.57
C ALA A 40 -1.68 -0.26 9.30
N THR A 41 -1.77 -1.51 9.76
CA THR A 41 -3.01 -2.30 9.65
C THR A 41 -4.15 -1.63 10.44
N ASP A 42 -3.90 -1.20 11.67
CA ASP A 42 -4.91 -0.52 12.49
C ASP A 42 -5.43 0.78 11.87
N ARG A 43 -4.57 1.51 11.14
CA ARG A 43 -4.96 2.71 10.40
C ARG A 43 -5.84 2.39 9.20
N ILE A 44 -5.47 1.37 8.42
CA ILE A 44 -6.24 0.94 7.25
C ILE A 44 -7.63 0.44 7.67
N ASP A 45 -7.70 -0.37 8.72
CA ASP A 45 -8.96 -0.92 9.23
C ASP A 45 -9.90 0.20 9.72
N ARG A 46 -9.34 1.20 10.41
CA ARG A 46 -10.09 2.38 10.84
C ARG A 46 -10.55 3.23 9.65
N ALA A 47 -9.69 3.45 8.66
CA ALA A 47 -10.04 4.19 7.45
C ALA A 47 -11.18 3.50 6.69
N ARG A 48 -11.16 2.16 6.60
CA ARG A 48 -12.24 1.36 6.00
C ARG A 48 -13.55 1.53 6.75
N ALA A 49 -13.53 1.39 8.08
CA ALA A 49 -14.73 1.56 8.91
C ALA A 49 -15.34 2.96 8.76
N ASN A 50 -14.51 4.00 8.74
CA ASN A 50 -14.96 5.37 8.53
C ASN A 50 -15.52 5.59 7.12
N TYR A 51 -14.88 5.03 6.10
CA TYR A 51 -15.36 5.09 4.71
C TYR A 51 -16.74 4.44 4.55
N GLU A 52 -16.94 3.25 5.10
CA GLU A 52 -18.23 2.56 5.10
C GLU A 52 -19.30 3.35 5.87
N ALA A 53 -18.93 3.95 7.00
CA ALA A 53 -19.83 4.78 7.78
C ALA A 53 -20.27 6.05 7.03
N LEU A 54 -19.39 6.66 6.22
CA LEU A 54 -19.75 7.76 5.32
C LEU A 54 -20.73 7.30 4.22
N LEU A 55 -20.45 6.16 3.57
CA LEU A 55 -21.32 5.60 2.53
C LEU A 55 -22.73 5.30 3.05
N HIS A 56 -22.84 4.81 4.28
CA HIS A 56 -24.11 4.53 4.94
C HIS A 56 -24.73 5.75 5.64
N GLY A 57 -24.11 6.92 5.56
CA GLY A 57 -24.60 8.15 6.20
C GLY A 57 -24.62 8.10 7.73
N ARG A 58 -23.87 7.19 8.36
CA ARG A 58 -23.77 7.05 9.82
C ARG A 58 -22.89 8.14 10.44
N ILE A 59 -21.92 8.62 9.67
CA ILE A 59 -21.07 9.76 10.03
C ILE A 59 -21.02 10.77 8.89
N GLN A 60 -20.67 12.01 9.18
CA GLN A 60 -20.48 13.10 8.22
C GLN A 60 -19.01 13.51 8.15
N LEU A 61 -18.59 14.10 7.02
CA LEU A 61 -17.20 14.53 6.81
C LEU A 61 -16.68 15.47 7.91
N GLY A 62 -17.53 16.34 8.45
CA GLY A 62 -17.16 17.28 9.52
C GLY A 62 -16.95 16.62 10.90
N GLN A 63 -17.30 15.34 11.05
CA GLN A 63 -17.09 14.58 12.28
C GLN A 63 -15.74 13.83 12.27
N LEU A 64 -15.04 13.83 11.14
CA LEU A 64 -13.74 13.19 10.98
C LEU A 64 -12.62 14.19 11.28
N THR A 65 -11.56 13.68 11.89
CA THR A 65 -10.32 14.44 12.02
C THR A 65 -9.66 14.62 10.66
N GLN A 66 -8.81 15.65 10.56
CA GLN A 66 -7.94 15.87 9.39
C GLN A 66 -7.11 14.63 9.02
N GLN A 67 -6.67 13.84 10.02
CA GLN A 67 -5.90 12.63 9.75
C GLN A 67 -6.78 11.53 9.17
N GLU A 68 -7.97 11.30 9.73
CA GLU A 68 -8.89 10.28 9.22
C GLU A 68 -9.37 10.60 7.81
N LEU A 69 -9.56 11.88 7.48
CA LEU A 69 -9.86 12.31 6.11
C LEU A 69 -8.73 11.94 5.14
N ARG A 70 -7.47 12.17 5.53
CA ARG A 70 -6.31 11.76 4.71
C ARG A 70 -6.25 10.25 4.54
N ASP A 71 -6.42 9.50 5.62
CA ASP A 71 -6.38 8.03 5.58
C ASP A 71 -7.48 7.46 4.66
N ILE A 72 -8.66 8.08 4.63
CA ILE A 72 -9.75 7.70 3.71
C ILE A 72 -9.39 8.01 2.25
N VAL A 73 -8.80 9.18 1.97
CA VAL A 73 -8.35 9.54 0.62
C VAL A 73 -7.27 8.58 0.12
N ASP A 74 -6.31 8.23 0.98
CA ASP A 74 -5.25 7.28 0.66
C ASP A 74 -5.82 5.88 0.38
N LEU A 75 -6.79 5.44 1.19
CA LEU A 75 -7.51 4.18 0.97
C LEU A 75 -8.25 4.17 -0.38
N ASP A 76 -9.00 5.23 -0.67
CA ASP A 76 -9.77 5.40 -1.90
C ASP A 76 -8.86 5.44 -3.14
N ALA A 77 -7.71 6.13 -3.05
CA ALA A 77 -6.68 6.12 -4.08
C ALA A 77 -6.10 4.71 -4.30
N ALA A 78 -5.80 3.97 -3.22
CA ALA A 78 -5.29 2.60 -3.31
C ALA A 78 -6.32 1.62 -3.91
N LEU A 79 -7.60 1.82 -3.64
CA LEU A 79 -8.69 1.03 -4.23
C LEU A 79 -8.84 1.35 -5.72
N ARG A 80 -8.81 2.63 -6.12
CA ARG A 80 -8.86 3.03 -7.53
C ARG A 80 -7.62 2.63 -8.31
N ALA A 81 -6.44 2.63 -7.69
CA ALA A 81 -5.20 2.18 -8.34
C ALA A 81 -5.24 0.70 -8.75
N ARG A 82 -6.17 -0.09 -8.17
CA ARG A 82 -6.43 -1.48 -8.60
C ARG A 82 -7.46 -1.59 -9.72
N ASP A 83 -8.22 -0.54 -10.00
CA ASP A 83 -9.18 -0.52 -11.10
C ASP A 83 -8.50 0.04 -12.36
N ASP A 84 -7.92 -0.87 -13.15
CA ASP A 84 -7.27 -0.58 -14.43
C ASP A 84 -8.26 -0.35 -15.57
N ARG A 85 -9.57 -0.47 -15.30
CA ARG A 85 -10.61 -0.28 -16.32
C ARG A 85 -10.69 1.19 -16.72
N THR A 86 -10.75 1.42 -18.03
CA THR A 86 -11.01 2.73 -18.63
C THR A 86 -12.36 3.29 -18.20
N ARG A 87 -12.54 4.62 -18.29
CA ARG A 87 -13.85 5.27 -18.04
C ARG A 87 -14.99 4.66 -18.87
N SER A 88 -14.69 4.26 -20.12
CA SER A 88 -15.65 3.59 -21.00
C SER A 88 -16.04 2.21 -20.47
N GLN A 89 -15.07 1.41 -20.03
CA GLN A 89 -15.32 0.08 -19.47
C GLN A 89 -16.17 0.15 -18.19
N ARG A 90 -15.88 1.09 -17.29
CA ARG A 90 -16.72 1.29 -16.09
C ARG A 90 -18.15 1.68 -16.44
N CYS A 91 -18.33 2.58 -17.42
CA CYS A 91 -19.66 2.93 -17.92
C CYS A 91 -20.40 1.68 -18.45
N VAL A 92 -19.73 0.83 -19.23
CA VAL A 92 -20.35 -0.39 -19.76
C VAL A 92 -20.76 -1.33 -18.61
N ASP A 93 -19.88 -1.54 -17.63
CA ASP A 93 -20.15 -2.40 -16.48
C ASP A 93 -21.37 -1.91 -15.68
N GLU A 94 -21.44 -0.60 -15.39
CA GLU A 94 -22.57 0.03 -14.67
C GLU A 94 -23.89 -0.09 -15.45
N GLU A 95 -23.86 0.04 -16.78
CA GLU A 95 -25.05 -0.12 -17.63
C GLU A 95 -25.53 -1.58 -17.68
N VAL A 96 -24.59 -2.53 -17.79
CA VAL A 96 -24.88 -3.96 -17.81
C VAL A 96 -25.45 -4.40 -16.48
N GLU A 97 -24.87 -3.96 -15.37
CA GLU A 97 -25.35 -4.24 -14.02
C GLU A 97 -26.78 -3.70 -13.82
N ARG A 98 -27.05 -2.46 -14.24
CA ARG A 98 -28.39 -1.86 -14.13
C ARG A 98 -29.46 -2.61 -14.91
N LEU A 99 -29.09 -3.29 -16.00
CA LEU A 99 -30.00 -4.10 -16.81
C LEU A 99 -30.12 -5.55 -16.31
N GLY A 100 -29.53 -5.89 -15.17
CA GLY A 100 -29.56 -7.23 -14.60
C GLY A 100 -28.54 -8.19 -15.20
N GLY A 101 -27.44 -7.67 -15.76
CA GLY A 101 -26.26 -8.45 -16.15
C GLY A 101 -26.32 -9.15 -17.51
N SER A 102 -27.48 -9.24 -18.16
CA SER A 102 -27.62 -9.85 -19.50
C SER A 102 -28.47 -9.00 -20.45
N PRO A 103 -27.90 -7.93 -21.03
CA PRO A 103 -28.60 -7.07 -21.97
C PRO A 103 -28.96 -7.81 -23.27
N SER A 104 -30.10 -7.43 -23.85
CA SER A 104 -30.45 -7.85 -25.21
C SER A 104 -29.48 -7.28 -26.25
N ARG A 105 -29.48 -7.82 -27.48
CA ARG A 105 -28.65 -7.30 -28.58
C ARG A 105 -28.90 -5.82 -28.89
N LEU A 106 -30.12 -5.34 -28.71
CA LEU A 106 -30.43 -3.92 -28.89
C LEU A 106 -29.89 -3.10 -27.72
N ALA A 107 -30.08 -3.57 -26.49
CA ALA A 107 -29.56 -2.90 -25.30
C ALA A 107 -28.04 -2.75 -25.35
N TRP A 108 -27.30 -3.79 -25.78
CA TRP A 108 -25.86 -3.71 -25.99
C TRP A 108 -25.43 -2.59 -26.94
N ARG A 109 -26.16 -2.38 -28.05
CA ARG A 109 -25.87 -1.28 -28.98
C ARG A 109 -26.12 0.10 -28.38
N VAL A 110 -27.17 0.22 -27.56
CA VAL A 110 -27.47 1.46 -26.85
C VAL A 110 -26.40 1.77 -25.79
N ILE A 111 -25.95 0.75 -25.06
CA ILE A 111 -24.87 0.86 -24.06
C ILE A 111 -23.57 1.32 -24.72
N ASP A 112 -23.16 0.68 -25.81
CA ASP A 112 -21.95 1.07 -26.57
C ASP A 112 -22.02 2.53 -27.02
N LEU A 113 -23.16 2.94 -27.58
CA LEU A 113 -23.36 4.32 -28.03
C LEU A 113 -23.26 5.32 -26.87
N LYS A 114 -23.84 4.98 -25.71
CA LYS A 114 -23.80 5.82 -24.52
C LYS A 114 -22.40 5.93 -23.93
N CYS A 115 -21.67 4.83 -23.82
CA CYS A 115 -20.38 4.78 -23.14
C CYS A 115 -19.19 5.25 -24.00
N ARG A 116 -19.34 5.24 -25.34
CA ARG A 116 -18.32 5.78 -26.26
C ARG A 116 -17.99 7.25 -26.01
N ALA A 117 -18.99 8.08 -25.69
CA ALA A 117 -18.80 9.51 -25.41
C ALA A 117 -17.99 9.76 -24.12
N VAL A 118 -18.06 8.82 -23.17
CA VAL A 118 -17.41 8.93 -21.85
C VAL A 118 -15.89 8.70 -21.94
N GLY A 119 -15.42 7.95 -22.94
CA GLY A 119 -13.99 7.72 -23.20
C GLY A 119 -13.31 8.76 -24.10
N GLY A 120 -14.08 9.60 -24.79
CA GLY A 120 -13.58 10.51 -25.84
C GLY A 120 -13.23 11.93 -25.39
N SER A 121 -13.59 12.35 -24.17
CA SER A 121 -13.51 13.76 -23.75
C SER A 121 -12.23 14.17 -22.99
N SER A 122 -11.12 13.42 -23.12
CA SER A 122 -9.84 13.76 -22.47
C SER A 122 -8.75 14.27 -23.41
N VAL A 123 -9.06 14.61 -24.66
CA VAL A 123 -8.17 15.45 -25.47
C VAL A 123 -8.48 16.91 -25.11
N VAL A 124 -7.82 17.43 -24.08
CA VAL A 124 -7.62 18.87 -23.93
C VAL A 124 -6.57 19.24 -24.98
N PRO A 125 -6.82 20.17 -25.91
CA PRO A 125 -5.76 20.73 -26.75
C PRO A 125 -4.81 21.51 -25.83
N ASP A 126 -3.53 21.16 -25.81
CA ASP A 126 -2.48 22.03 -25.29
C ASP A 126 -2.37 23.25 -26.24
N ASP A 127 -2.74 24.43 -25.75
CA ASP A 127 -2.39 25.73 -26.35
C ASP A 127 -1.00 26.18 -25.89
#